data_AF-A0A535Q9I7-F1
#
_entry.id   AF-A0A535Q9I7-F1
#
_cell.length_a   1.000
_cell.length_b   1.000
_cell.length_c   1.000
_cell.angle_alpha   90.00
_cell.angle_beta   90.00
_cell.angle_gamma   90.00
#
_symmetry.space_group_name_H-M   'P 1'
#
loop_
_entity.id
_entity.type
_entity.pdbx_description
1 polymer ?
#
loop_
_entity_poly.entity_id
_entity_poly.type
_entity_poly.pdbx_seq_one_letter_code
_entity_poly.pdbx_strand_id
1 'polypeptide(L)'
;MSNALGCTHSVYLIKGRDHEAHYLFCTQLAVYLAQLGKSLVKRIPRELLHLSKRQLWILFNAMMSGDGMWSDRDKQYGRYYTSSKQLADDVQELAIKLGFSANISHQDRVEGAGWTRAREYRVNLTKTTLFQVNQQPDDPNDWIEDYAGMVYCCEVPGDGIILVRRNGKPIWCGNSKVHDSHNIMFCCKIWGLRATDLNQGVVYGVETDETLQDARLATRFDYDQIYGTALNRFCVQAAVENPLTVYGKGHQIRGYINLRDTIRCIELAISTPPGEGEYRVFNQITEQFSLIELAEAVVRESKHFGLEAQIKHLPNPRVEAEQHYYNATHIRLIELGLEPHLLNGSVLESLIGLAIKHREQIDRSLIIPTVNWRTTKNEVSQTDY
;
A
#
# COMPACT_ATOMS: atom_id res chain seq x y z
N MET A 1 -28.51 -38.48 37.89
CA MET A 1 -27.52 -38.27 38.96
C MET A 1 -26.74 -37.00 38.66
N SER A 2 -27.09 -35.92 39.35
CA SER A 2 -26.43 -34.62 39.28
C SER A 2 -25.13 -34.67 40.09
N ASN A 3 -24.00 -34.89 39.42
CA ASN A 3 -22.70 -34.70 40.06
C ASN A 3 -22.32 -33.23 39.95
N ALA A 4 -22.78 -32.45 40.94
CA ALA A 4 -22.19 -31.16 41.24
C ALA A 4 -20.75 -31.40 41.73
N LEU A 5 -19.77 -31.13 40.87
CA LEU A 5 -18.37 -31.02 41.28
C LEU A 5 -18.16 -29.60 41.80
N GLY A 6 -18.26 -29.43 43.11
CA GLY A 6 -17.78 -28.24 43.80
C GLY A 6 -16.27 -28.13 43.58
N CYS A 7 -15.84 -27.06 42.93
CA CYS A 7 -14.44 -26.84 42.60
C CYS A 7 -13.92 -25.68 43.46
N THR A 8 -13.26 -26.01 44.58
CA THR A 8 -12.48 -25.05 45.36
C THR A 8 -11.20 -24.71 44.59
N HIS A 9 -11.32 -23.87 43.57
CA HIS A 9 -10.19 -23.41 42.76
C HIS A 9 -9.24 -22.58 43.61
N SER A 10 -8.20 -23.22 44.15
CA SER A 10 -7.19 -22.54 44.98
C SER A 10 -5.82 -22.73 44.34
N VAL A 11 -5.18 -21.62 44.00
CA VAL A 11 -3.75 -21.58 43.65
C VAL A 11 -3.03 -21.02 44.87
N TYR A 12 -2.18 -21.82 45.49
CA TYR A 12 -1.39 -21.37 46.64
C TYR A 12 0.04 -21.11 46.20
N LEU A 13 0.58 -19.96 46.59
CA LEU A 13 2.02 -19.74 46.62
C LEU A 13 2.55 -20.35 47.93
N ILE A 14 3.28 -21.45 47.84
CA ILE A 14 3.94 -22.03 49.01
C ILE A 14 5.42 -21.66 48.92
N LYS A 15 5.89 -20.85 49.86
CA LYS A 15 7.33 -20.54 50.00
C LYS A 15 8.00 -21.70 50.73
N GLY A 16 8.76 -22.52 50.01
CA GLY A 16 9.68 -23.49 50.60
C GLY A 16 10.96 -22.83 51.09
N ARG A 17 11.84 -23.58 51.79
CA ARG A 17 13.14 -23.05 52.26
C ARG A 17 14.09 -22.69 51.11
N ASP A 18 13.97 -23.33 49.95
CA ASP A 18 14.90 -23.15 48.82
C ASP A 18 14.24 -22.59 47.54
N HIS A 19 12.92 -22.79 47.34
CA HIS A 19 12.21 -22.34 46.13
C HIS A 19 10.76 -21.92 46.42
N GLU A 20 10.24 -20.95 45.65
CA GLU A 20 8.82 -20.61 45.61
C GLU A 20 8.12 -21.45 44.54
N ALA A 21 7.04 -22.15 44.91
CA ALA A 21 6.25 -22.96 43.98
C ALA A 21 4.76 -22.65 44.08
N HIS A 22 4.11 -22.56 42.91
CA HIS A 22 2.66 -22.46 42.81
C HIS A 22 2.05 -23.86 42.76
N TYR A 23 1.17 -24.16 43.73
CA TYR A 23 0.45 -25.43 43.78
C TYR A 23 -0.99 -25.22 43.32
N LEU A 24 -1.41 -26.06 42.37
CA LEU A 24 -2.72 -25.99 41.73
C LEU A 24 -3.57 -27.15 42.20
N PHE A 25 -4.47 -26.90 43.15
CA PHE A 25 -5.34 -27.92 43.76
C PHE A 25 -6.66 -28.07 42.99
N CYS A 26 -6.57 -28.15 41.67
CA CYS A 26 -7.70 -28.36 40.79
C CYS A 26 -7.32 -29.37 39.70
N THR A 27 -7.71 -30.63 39.89
CA THR A 27 -7.38 -31.72 38.96
C THR A 27 -7.87 -31.42 37.55
N GLN A 28 -9.07 -30.85 37.40
CA GLN A 28 -9.62 -30.51 36.09
C GLN A 28 -8.78 -29.45 35.36
N LEU A 29 -8.38 -28.38 36.06
CA LEU A 29 -7.53 -27.33 35.50
C LEU A 29 -6.10 -27.84 35.24
N ALA A 30 -5.55 -28.68 36.10
CA ALA A 30 -4.24 -29.30 35.88
C ALA A 30 -4.23 -30.19 34.61
N VAL A 31 -5.27 -31.01 34.43
CA VAL A 31 -5.44 -31.84 33.22
C VAL A 31 -5.61 -30.96 31.98
N TYR A 32 -6.42 -29.90 32.06
CA TYR A 32 -6.58 -28.95 30.95
C TYR A 32 -5.26 -28.24 30.61
N LEU A 33 -4.48 -27.79 31.59
CA LEU A 33 -3.21 -27.09 31.35
C LEU A 33 -2.12 -28.05 30.83
N ALA A 34 -2.11 -29.31 31.26
CA ALA A 34 -1.13 -30.30 30.80
C ALA A 34 -1.15 -30.51 29.28
N GLN A 35 -2.33 -30.39 28.65
CA GLN A 35 -2.47 -30.55 27.20
C GLN A 35 -1.89 -29.37 26.39
N LEU A 36 -1.61 -28.24 27.05
CA LEU A 36 -1.11 -27.02 26.41
C LEU A 36 0.38 -27.04 26.13
N GLY A 37 1.07 -28.11 26.53
CA GLY A 37 2.47 -28.36 26.24
C GLY A 37 3.42 -27.91 27.36
N LYS A 38 4.64 -28.47 27.32
CA LYS A 38 5.77 -28.08 28.20
C LYS A 38 6.61 -27.00 27.50
N SER A 39 7.68 -26.52 28.14
CA SER A 39 8.48 -25.34 27.73
C SER A 39 8.65 -25.10 26.22
N LEU A 40 9.02 -26.12 25.43
CA LEU A 40 9.33 -25.97 23.99
C LEU A 40 8.08 -25.97 23.09
N VAL A 41 6.97 -26.52 23.58
CA VAL A 41 5.75 -26.77 22.79
C VAL A 41 4.50 -26.14 23.42
N LYS A 42 4.70 -25.19 24.35
CA LYS A 42 3.61 -24.40 24.94
C LYS A 42 2.84 -23.66 23.83
N ARG A 43 1.53 -23.50 23.99
CA ARG A 43 0.67 -22.71 23.08
C ARG A 43 -0.51 -22.09 23.82
N ILE A 44 -1.09 -21.05 23.24
CA ILE A 44 -2.39 -20.52 23.67
C ILE A 44 -3.48 -21.32 22.93
N PRO A 45 -4.48 -21.89 23.63
CA PRO A 45 -5.64 -22.46 22.98
C PRO A 45 -6.31 -21.45 22.04
N ARG A 46 -6.61 -21.86 20.80
CA ARG A 46 -7.12 -20.94 19.76
C ARG A 46 -8.42 -20.26 20.19
N GLU A 47 -9.29 -20.97 20.89
CA GLU A 47 -10.55 -20.45 21.42
C GLU A 47 -10.35 -19.23 22.34
N LEU A 48 -9.23 -19.15 23.06
CA LEU A 48 -8.93 -18.01 23.93
C LEU A 48 -8.57 -16.75 23.15
N LEU A 49 -7.98 -16.88 21.95
CA LEU A 49 -7.63 -15.76 21.06
C LEU A 49 -8.85 -15.15 20.33
N HIS A 50 -10.01 -15.79 20.46
CA HIS A 50 -11.30 -15.32 19.93
C HIS A 50 -12.21 -14.69 21.01
N LEU A 51 -11.73 -14.56 22.25
CA LEU A 51 -12.47 -13.93 23.33
C LEU A 51 -12.59 -12.41 23.14
N SER A 52 -13.46 -11.80 23.95
CA SER A 52 -13.65 -10.33 23.95
C SER A 52 -12.34 -9.60 24.31
N LYS A 53 -12.19 -8.35 23.83
CA LYS A 53 -11.02 -7.50 24.13
C LYS A 53 -10.71 -7.43 25.64
N ARG A 54 -11.74 -7.38 26.50
CA ARG A 54 -11.58 -7.41 27.97
C ARG A 54 -10.93 -8.70 28.45
N GLN A 55 -11.36 -9.86 27.95
CA GLN A 55 -10.81 -11.16 28.34
C GLN A 55 -9.41 -11.37 27.77
N LEU A 56 -9.14 -10.91 26.55
CA LEU A 56 -7.79 -10.90 25.98
C LEU A 56 -6.83 -10.08 26.84
N TRP A 57 -7.27 -8.93 27.38
CA TRP A 57 -6.47 -8.16 28.34
C TRP A 57 -6.16 -8.93 29.62
N ILE A 58 -7.12 -9.70 30.16
CA ILE A 58 -6.89 -10.53 31.35
C ILE A 58 -5.84 -11.61 31.05
N LEU A 59 -6.00 -12.32 29.92
CA LEU A 59 -5.04 -13.33 29.49
C LEU A 59 -3.65 -12.74 29.30
N PHE A 60 -3.55 -11.64 28.55
CA PHE A 60 -2.30 -10.96 28.27
C PHE A 60 -1.59 -10.48 29.55
N ASN A 61 -2.32 -9.85 30.47
CA ASN A 61 -1.75 -9.39 31.74
C ASN A 61 -1.26 -10.56 32.61
N ALA A 62 -2.00 -11.67 32.66
CA ALA A 62 -1.59 -12.86 33.38
C ALA A 62 -0.31 -13.47 32.78
N MET A 63 -0.22 -13.57 31.46
CA MET A 63 0.98 -14.03 30.77
C MET A 63 2.18 -13.11 31.00
N MET A 64 1.99 -11.80 30.86
CA MET A 64 3.03 -10.80 31.11
C MET A 64 3.52 -10.79 32.56
N SER A 65 2.67 -11.15 33.53
CA SER A 65 3.07 -11.28 34.94
C SER A 65 3.92 -12.53 35.22
N GLY A 66 3.84 -13.55 34.35
CA GLY A 66 4.63 -14.78 34.48
C GLY A 66 5.98 -14.69 33.78
N ASP A 67 5.96 -14.55 32.45
CA ASP A 67 7.17 -14.62 31.60
C ASP A 67 7.45 -13.29 30.87
N GLY A 68 6.79 -12.20 31.28
CA GLY A 68 6.93 -10.87 30.70
C GLY A 68 7.70 -9.88 31.56
N MET A 69 8.12 -8.80 30.93
CA MET A 69 8.81 -7.67 31.56
C MET A 69 8.32 -6.36 30.91
N TRP A 70 8.22 -5.30 31.71
CA TRP A 70 7.98 -3.93 31.24
C TRP A 70 9.22 -3.09 31.51
N SER A 71 9.48 -2.10 30.65
CA SER A 71 10.56 -1.13 30.86
C SER A 71 10.23 -0.20 32.03
N ASP A 72 11.19 -0.04 32.95
CA ASP A 72 11.07 0.85 34.10
C ASP A 72 11.06 2.34 33.72
N ARG A 73 11.67 2.68 32.58
CA ARG A 73 11.80 4.07 32.11
C ARG A 73 10.57 4.56 31.36
N ASP A 74 9.90 3.65 30.65
CA ASP A 74 8.72 3.96 29.85
C ASP A 74 7.83 2.73 29.78
N LYS A 75 6.68 2.78 30.47
CA LYS A 75 5.69 1.70 30.54
C LYS A 75 5.03 1.41 29.18
N GLN A 76 5.45 2.08 28.11
CA GLN A 76 5.03 1.82 26.73
C GLN A 76 5.79 0.67 26.07
N TYR A 77 6.94 0.23 26.63
CA TYR A 77 7.75 -0.86 26.08
C TYR A 77 7.72 -2.09 26.99
N GLY A 78 7.44 -3.25 26.40
CA GLY A 78 7.42 -4.53 27.10
C GLY A 78 8.10 -5.64 26.30
N ARG A 79 8.38 -6.76 26.96
CA ARG A 79 8.92 -7.95 26.31
C ARG A 79 8.37 -9.21 26.95
N TYR A 80 7.98 -10.18 26.14
CA TYR A 80 7.60 -11.52 26.57
C TYR A 80 8.64 -12.55 26.11
N TYR A 81 9.03 -13.46 27.01
CA TYR A 81 10.06 -14.47 26.75
C TYR A 81 9.46 -15.87 26.66
N THR A 82 9.92 -16.68 25.71
CA THR A 82 9.56 -18.10 25.64
C THR A 82 10.57 -18.92 24.84
N SER A 83 10.66 -20.21 25.15
CA SER A 83 11.39 -21.19 24.34
C SER A 83 10.53 -21.85 23.25
N SER A 84 9.22 -21.55 23.22
CA SER A 84 8.30 -22.11 22.23
C SER A 84 8.00 -21.11 21.12
N LYS A 85 8.31 -21.49 19.88
CA LYS A 85 7.96 -20.71 18.69
C LYS A 85 6.45 -20.47 18.58
N GLN A 86 5.65 -21.51 18.84
CA GLN A 86 4.19 -21.39 18.77
C GLN A 86 3.67 -20.40 19.79
N LEU A 87 4.12 -20.48 21.05
CA LEU A 87 3.72 -19.51 22.06
C LEU A 87 4.15 -18.08 21.71
N ALA A 88 5.33 -17.89 21.10
CA ALA A 88 5.77 -16.57 20.64
C ALA A 88 4.83 -16.02 19.55
N ASP A 89 4.45 -16.87 18.58
CA ASP A 89 3.50 -16.55 17.52
C ASP A 89 2.10 -16.20 18.12
N ASP A 90 1.63 -16.98 19.08
CA ASP A 90 0.32 -16.77 19.75
C ASP A 90 0.31 -15.47 20.58
N VAL A 91 1.40 -15.16 21.29
CA VAL A 91 1.53 -13.90 22.07
C VAL A 91 1.61 -12.69 21.15
N GLN A 92 2.26 -12.81 19.99
CA GLN A 92 2.26 -11.75 18.97
C GLN A 92 0.84 -11.48 18.47
N GLU A 93 0.06 -12.52 18.14
CA GLU A 93 -1.35 -12.36 17.74
C GLU A 93 -2.18 -11.69 18.85
N LEU A 94 -2.04 -12.16 20.09
CA LEU A 94 -2.72 -11.60 21.25
C LEU A 94 -2.41 -10.11 21.44
N ALA A 95 -1.13 -9.74 21.36
CA ALA A 95 -0.68 -8.37 21.51
C ALA A 95 -1.21 -7.45 20.41
N ILE A 96 -1.18 -7.89 19.14
CA ILE A 96 -1.71 -7.13 18.00
C ILE A 96 -3.21 -6.88 18.16
N LYS A 97 -3.99 -7.88 18.56
CA LYS A 97 -5.43 -7.74 18.84
C LYS A 97 -5.72 -6.72 19.96
N LEU A 98 -4.77 -6.50 20.87
CA LEU A 98 -4.86 -5.54 21.96
C LEU A 98 -4.35 -4.13 21.58
N GLY A 99 -3.86 -3.94 20.35
CA GLY A 99 -3.38 -2.66 19.83
C GLY A 99 -1.91 -2.37 20.13
N PHE A 100 -1.10 -3.41 20.39
CA PHE A 100 0.35 -3.27 20.48
C PHE A 100 1.00 -3.53 19.12
N SER A 101 2.09 -2.81 18.84
CA SER A 101 3.10 -3.33 17.92
C SER A 101 3.86 -4.46 18.61
N ALA A 102 4.07 -5.58 17.90
CA ALA A 102 4.66 -6.79 18.46
C ALA A 102 5.64 -7.44 17.49
N ASN A 103 6.95 -7.31 17.75
CA ASN A 103 8.01 -7.87 16.91
C ASN A 103 8.67 -9.08 17.58
N ILE A 104 8.74 -10.20 16.88
CA ILE A 104 9.46 -11.39 17.35
C ILE A 104 10.92 -11.30 16.90
N SER A 105 11.81 -11.40 17.88
CA SER A 105 13.24 -11.66 17.67
C SER A 105 13.62 -12.96 18.36
N HIS A 106 14.74 -13.57 17.97
CA HIS A 106 15.23 -14.76 18.64
C HIS A 106 16.75 -14.71 18.79
N GLN A 107 17.25 -15.41 19.81
CA GLN A 107 18.67 -15.59 20.03
C GLN A 107 18.95 -17.08 20.28
N ASP A 108 19.87 -17.64 19.51
CA ASP A 108 20.45 -18.93 19.81
C ASP A 108 21.44 -18.75 20.96
N ARG A 109 21.16 -19.37 22.10
CA ARG A 109 22.05 -19.33 23.26
C ARG A 109 23.15 -20.36 23.04
N VAL A 110 24.38 -19.90 22.84
CA VAL A 110 25.57 -20.74 22.61
C VAL A 110 25.80 -21.67 23.81
N GLU A 111 26.35 -22.86 23.56
CA GLU A 111 26.82 -23.79 24.58
C GLU A 111 27.86 -23.11 25.50
N GLY A 112 27.50 -22.98 26.77
CA GLY A 112 28.42 -22.55 27.82
C GLY A 112 27.89 -23.03 29.17
N ALA A 113 28.73 -23.80 29.88
CA ALA A 113 28.47 -24.41 31.19
C ALA A 113 27.46 -25.59 31.22
N GLY A 114 27.56 -26.53 30.28
CA GLY A 114 26.96 -27.87 30.44
C GLY A 114 25.43 -27.98 30.31
N TRP A 115 24.75 -26.91 29.87
CA TRP A 115 23.31 -26.93 29.59
C TRP A 115 23.05 -26.50 28.14
N THR A 116 22.49 -27.39 27.32
CA THR A 116 21.96 -27.04 26.00
C THR A 116 20.71 -26.19 26.21
N ARG A 117 20.83 -24.87 26.06
CA ARG A 117 19.69 -23.96 26.19
C ARG A 117 18.98 -23.85 24.84
N ALA A 118 17.69 -24.20 24.81
CA ALA A 118 16.87 -24.03 23.62
C ALA A 118 16.81 -22.57 23.17
N ARG A 119 16.53 -22.36 21.88
CA ARG A 119 16.33 -21.03 21.26
C ARG A 119 15.37 -20.19 22.10
N GLU A 120 15.79 -18.96 22.41
CA GLU A 120 14.96 -18.00 23.13
C GLU A 120 14.26 -17.08 22.13
N TYR A 121 12.93 -17.07 22.16
CA TYR A 121 12.10 -16.10 21.45
C TYR A 121 11.75 -14.94 22.38
N ARG A 122 11.82 -13.72 21.82
CA ARG A 122 11.49 -12.47 22.50
C ARG A 122 10.43 -11.75 21.67
N VAL A 123 9.23 -11.61 22.22
CA VAL A 123 8.17 -10.78 21.65
C VAL A 123 8.33 -9.37 22.22
N ASN A 124 8.84 -8.44 21.42
CA ASN A 124 9.03 -7.05 21.80
C ASN A 124 7.73 -6.29 21.55
N LEU A 125 7.22 -5.64 22.58
CA LEU A 125 5.92 -4.99 22.62
C LEU A 125 6.11 -3.49 22.72
N THR A 126 5.37 -2.73 21.93
CA THR A 126 5.38 -1.27 21.99
C THR A 126 3.97 -0.74 21.83
N LYS A 127 3.59 0.18 22.71
CA LYS A 127 2.31 0.89 22.65
C LYS A 127 2.59 2.38 22.54
N THR A 128 2.82 2.83 21.32
CA THR A 128 3.01 4.25 20.99
C THR A 128 1.84 4.74 20.16
N THR A 129 1.45 5.99 20.38
CA THR A 129 0.56 6.76 19.50
C THR A 129 1.36 7.70 18.57
N LEU A 130 2.68 7.75 18.75
CA LEU A 130 3.59 8.58 17.96
C LEU A 130 4.13 7.78 16.78
N PHE A 131 3.89 8.28 15.58
CA PHE A 131 4.50 7.82 14.35
C PHE A 131 5.94 8.33 14.31
N GLN A 132 6.90 7.40 14.35
CA GLN A 132 8.29 7.71 14.06
C GLN A 132 8.62 7.03 12.74
N VAL A 133 8.86 7.85 11.72
CA VAL A 133 9.53 7.37 10.51
C VAL A 133 11.01 7.41 10.84
N ASN A 134 11.65 6.25 10.96
CA ASN A 134 13.10 6.17 11.06
C ASN A 134 13.68 6.52 9.68
N GLN A 135 13.68 7.80 9.31
CA GLN A 135 14.45 8.27 8.17
C GLN A 135 15.83 8.65 8.67
N GLN A 136 16.78 7.74 8.51
CA GLN A 136 18.17 8.15 8.33
C GLN A 136 18.47 8.01 6.84
N PRO A 137 19.01 9.05 6.18
CA PRO A 137 19.36 9.01 4.75
C PRO A 137 20.26 7.82 4.34
N ASP A 138 20.89 7.17 5.32
CA ASP A 138 21.81 6.05 5.16
C ASP A 138 21.51 4.92 6.17
N ASP A 139 20.23 4.62 6.49
CA ASP A 139 19.92 3.51 7.41
C ASP A 139 20.48 2.20 6.83
N PRO A 140 21.44 1.52 7.50
CA PRO A 140 22.01 0.27 7.02
C PRO A 140 20.98 -0.88 6.95
N ASN A 141 19.75 -0.68 7.45
CA ASN A 141 18.63 -1.59 7.30
C ASN A 141 17.76 -1.32 6.06
N ASP A 142 18.03 -0.27 5.29
CA ASP A 142 17.40 -0.03 3.99
C ASP A 142 18.38 -0.46 2.89
N TRP A 143 17.94 -1.40 2.05
CA TRP A 143 18.72 -1.86 0.91
C TRP A 143 17.84 -1.99 -0.33
N ILE A 144 18.45 -1.74 -1.49
CA ILE A 144 17.85 -2.04 -2.78
C ILE A 144 18.23 -3.49 -3.09
N GLU A 145 17.23 -4.34 -3.28
CA GLU A 145 17.42 -5.73 -3.71
C GLU A 145 16.94 -5.84 -5.15
N ASP A 146 17.85 -6.23 -6.05
CA ASP A 146 17.51 -6.53 -7.44
C ASP A 146 16.60 -7.77 -7.48
N TYR A 147 15.29 -7.53 -7.56
CA TYR A 147 14.28 -8.57 -7.54
C TYR A 147 13.87 -8.97 -8.97
N ALA A 148 14.36 -10.13 -9.42
CA ALA A 148 13.95 -10.76 -10.68
C ALA A 148 12.88 -11.82 -10.43
N GLY A 149 11.65 -11.39 -10.12
CA GLY A 149 10.52 -12.26 -9.85
C GLY A 149 9.18 -11.58 -10.10
N MET A 150 8.10 -12.33 -9.93
CA MET A 150 6.74 -11.83 -10.16
C MET A 150 6.23 -11.13 -8.91
N VAL A 151 5.76 -9.89 -9.05
CA VAL A 151 5.05 -9.15 -7.99
C VAL A 151 3.55 -9.35 -8.18
N TYR A 152 2.87 -9.87 -7.17
CA TYR A 152 1.43 -10.13 -7.20
C TYR A 152 0.67 -9.24 -6.23
N CYS A 153 -0.50 -8.75 -6.65
CA CYS A 153 -1.50 -8.26 -5.72
C CYS A 153 -2.23 -9.45 -5.10
N CYS A 154 -2.43 -9.46 -3.80
CA CYS A 154 -3.27 -10.44 -3.13
C CYS A 154 -4.68 -9.90 -2.93
N GLU A 155 -5.69 -10.72 -3.21
CA GLU A 155 -7.08 -10.46 -2.84
C GLU A 155 -7.38 -11.20 -1.52
N VAL A 156 -7.97 -10.50 -0.56
CA VAL A 156 -8.46 -11.10 0.69
C VAL A 156 -9.93 -10.77 0.89
N PRO A 157 -10.73 -11.68 1.48
CA PRO A 157 -12.09 -11.38 1.84
C PRO A 157 -12.18 -10.16 2.78
N GLY A 158 -13.09 -9.22 2.50
CA GLY A 158 -13.29 -8.00 3.28
C GLY A 158 -12.67 -6.76 2.63
N ASP A 159 -12.20 -5.81 3.44
CA ASP A 159 -11.81 -4.46 3.00
C ASP A 159 -10.38 -4.40 2.39
N GLY A 160 -9.77 -5.56 2.14
CA GLY A 160 -8.46 -5.69 1.50
C GLY A 160 -7.25 -5.24 2.33
N ILE A 161 -7.42 -5.11 3.65
CA ILE A 161 -6.33 -4.92 4.61
C ILE A 161 -5.70 -6.28 4.90
N ILE A 162 -4.38 -6.39 4.71
CA ILE A 162 -3.62 -7.60 4.98
C ILE A 162 -2.60 -7.36 6.09
N LEU A 163 -2.50 -8.33 7.01
CA LEU A 163 -1.39 -8.40 7.96
C LEU A 163 -0.29 -9.27 7.36
N VAL A 164 0.77 -8.63 6.88
CA VAL A 164 1.95 -9.35 6.38
C VAL A 164 2.96 -9.48 7.50
N ARG A 165 3.53 -10.67 7.65
CA ARG A 165 4.58 -10.94 8.63
C ARG A 165 5.83 -11.45 7.93
N ARG A 166 6.92 -10.68 7.99
CA ARG A 166 8.25 -11.08 7.48
C ARG A 166 9.25 -11.10 8.63
N ASN A 167 9.96 -12.22 8.81
CA ASN A 167 10.99 -12.38 9.83
C ASN A 167 10.54 -11.99 11.26
N GLY A 168 9.30 -12.33 11.62
CA GLY A 168 8.74 -12.01 12.94
C GLY A 168 8.26 -10.57 13.10
N LYS A 169 8.34 -9.73 12.06
CA LYS A 169 7.86 -8.34 12.04
C LYS A 169 6.52 -8.26 11.29
N PRO A 170 5.40 -7.97 11.97
CA PRO A 170 4.09 -7.82 11.35
C PRO A 170 3.86 -6.37 10.92
N ILE A 171 3.32 -6.17 9.71
CA ILE A 171 2.95 -4.88 9.15
C ILE A 171 1.56 -5.02 8.54
N TRP A 172 0.69 -4.04 8.83
CA TRP A 172 -0.55 -3.86 8.10
C TRP A 172 -0.23 -3.19 6.76
N CYS A 173 -0.63 -3.81 5.67
CA CYS A 173 -0.49 -3.26 4.33
C CYS A 173 -1.78 -3.45 3.54
N GLY A 174 -1.89 -2.71 2.43
CA GLY A 174 -2.94 -2.87 1.45
C GLY A 174 -2.33 -2.98 0.05
N ASN A 175 -3.17 -3.15 -0.97
CA ASN A 175 -2.76 -3.04 -2.38
C ASN A 175 -2.80 -1.56 -2.86
N SER A 176 -2.10 -1.23 -3.95
CA SER A 176 -1.61 0.12 -4.31
C SER A 176 -2.54 1.30 -3.97
N LYS A 177 -3.45 1.73 -4.84
CA LYS A 177 -4.19 3.00 -4.62
C LYS A 177 -5.49 2.86 -3.84
N VAL A 178 -6.30 1.83 -4.14
CA VAL A 178 -7.60 1.67 -3.45
C VAL A 178 -7.41 1.42 -1.96
N HIS A 179 -6.37 0.70 -1.55
CA HIS A 179 -6.14 0.44 -0.13
C HIS A 179 -5.35 1.54 0.55
N ASP A 180 -4.51 2.30 -0.17
CA ASP A 180 -4.00 3.58 0.35
C ASP A 180 -5.16 4.46 0.82
N SER A 181 -6.18 4.65 -0.02
CA SER A 181 -7.39 5.41 0.34
C SER A 181 -8.07 4.86 1.61
N HIS A 182 -8.29 3.54 1.69
CA HIS A 182 -8.90 2.92 2.88
C HIS A 182 -8.05 3.08 4.14
N ASN A 183 -6.74 2.88 4.03
CA ASN A 183 -5.80 3.02 5.14
C ASN A 183 -5.76 4.47 5.64
N ILE A 184 -5.65 5.44 4.73
CA ILE A 184 -5.63 6.86 5.08
C ILE A 184 -6.94 7.27 5.73
N MET A 185 -8.09 6.86 5.18
CA MET A 185 -9.40 7.11 5.78
C MET A 185 -9.50 6.53 7.20
N PHE A 186 -9.05 5.29 7.40
CA PHE A 186 -9.01 4.65 8.72
C PHE A 186 -8.16 5.47 9.70
N CYS A 187 -6.96 5.88 9.29
CA CYS A 187 -6.05 6.67 10.11
C CYS A 187 -6.65 8.05 10.45
N CYS A 188 -7.38 8.69 9.53
CA CYS A 188 -8.11 9.92 9.82
C CYS A 188 -9.13 9.71 10.93
N LYS A 189 -9.96 8.66 10.82
CA LYS A 189 -11.01 8.36 11.80
C LYS A 189 -10.49 7.97 13.18
N ILE A 190 -9.44 7.15 13.26
CA ILE A 190 -8.99 6.57 14.53
C ILE A 190 -7.91 7.43 15.19
N TRP A 191 -7.05 8.06 14.39
CA TRP A 191 -5.88 8.78 14.89
C TRP A 191 -5.96 10.29 14.70
N GLY A 192 -7.07 10.81 14.16
CA GLY A 192 -7.25 12.26 13.97
C GLY A 192 -6.38 12.83 12.85
N LEU A 193 -5.83 11.99 11.95
CA LEU A 193 -5.13 12.50 10.77
C LEU A 193 -6.08 13.35 9.91
N ARG A 194 -5.50 14.31 9.20
CA ARG A 194 -6.20 15.14 8.21
C ARG A 194 -5.62 14.81 6.84
N ALA A 195 -6.46 14.44 5.88
CA ALA A 195 -5.99 14.04 4.56
C ALA A 195 -6.96 14.44 3.45
N THR A 196 -6.40 14.72 2.28
CA THR A 196 -7.14 14.96 1.04
C THR A 196 -6.63 13.99 -0.01
N ASP A 197 -7.51 13.11 -0.47
CA ASP A 197 -7.23 12.13 -1.51
C ASP A 197 -7.63 12.69 -2.86
N LEU A 198 -6.66 12.80 -3.76
CA LEU A 198 -6.81 13.37 -5.09
C LEU A 198 -6.91 12.23 -6.11
N ASN A 199 -8.13 11.84 -6.45
CA ASN A 199 -8.43 10.83 -7.45
C ASN A 199 -8.28 11.43 -8.85
N GLN A 200 -7.03 11.47 -9.31
CA GLN A 200 -6.65 12.15 -10.53
C GLN A 200 -7.00 11.38 -11.80
N GLY A 201 -7.43 12.12 -12.82
CA GLY A 201 -7.55 11.62 -14.18
C GLY A 201 -6.21 11.45 -14.90
N VAL A 202 -6.28 11.17 -16.20
CA VAL A 202 -5.09 11.03 -17.04
C VAL A 202 -4.51 12.42 -17.32
N VAL A 203 -3.24 12.61 -16.96
CA VAL A 203 -2.53 13.86 -17.21
C VAL A 203 -2.09 13.96 -18.66
N TYR A 204 -2.30 15.13 -19.26
CA TYR A 204 -1.69 15.54 -20.51
C TYR A 204 -0.94 16.86 -20.32
N GLY A 205 -0.02 17.18 -21.23
CA GLY A 205 0.84 18.34 -21.06
C GLY A 205 2.24 17.98 -20.56
N VAL A 206 3.16 18.92 -20.72
CA VAL A 206 4.58 18.80 -20.33
C VAL A 206 5.13 20.13 -19.83
N GLU A 207 4.52 21.25 -20.20
CA GLU A 207 5.01 22.59 -19.86
C GLU A 207 4.19 23.22 -18.73
N THR A 208 4.90 23.78 -17.76
CA THR A 208 4.40 24.69 -16.72
C THR A 208 5.18 25.99 -16.78
N ASP A 209 4.71 27.02 -16.06
CA ASP A 209 5.40 28.31 -16.02
C ASP A 209 6.83 28.18 -15.45
N GLU A 210 7.05 27.21 -14.56
CA GLU A 210 8.36 26.89 -13.98
C GLU A 210 9.26 26.10 -14.94
N THR A 211 8.73 25.05 -15.59
CA THR A 211 9.55 24.21 -16.48
C THR A 211 9.98 24.97 -17.75
N LEU A 212 9.25 26.02 -18.12
CA LEU A 212 9.56 26.87 -19.27
C LEU A 212 10.68 27.89 -19.03
N GLN A 213 11.10 28.12 -17.77
CA GLN A 213 12.08 29.16 -17.45
C GLN A 213 13.48 28.83 -17.97
N ASP A 214 13.83 27.55 -18.07
CA ASP A 214 15.13 27.07 -18.57
C ASP A 214 14.98 25.65 -19.09
N ALA A 215 15.66 25.32 -20.20
CA ALA A 215 15.58 23.99 -20.81
C ALA A 215 16.01 22.85 -19.86
N ARG A 216 16.85 23.13 -18.84
CA ARG A 216 17.27 22.16 -17.82
C ARG A 216 16.17 21.83 -16.80
N LEU A 217 15.12 22.64 -16.74
CA LEU A 217 13.95 22.43 -15.88
C LEU A 217 12.82 21.67 -16.60
N ALA A 218 13.03 21.31 -17.87
CA ALA A 218 12.07 20.52 -18.62
C ALA A 218 11.78 19.20 -17.90
N THR A 219 10.50 18.89 -17.75
CA THR A 219 10.06 17.60 -17.20
C THR A 219 10.05 16.52 -18.27
N ARG A 220 9.90 15.26 -17.84
CA ARG A 220 9.80 14.10 -18.73
C ARG A 220 8.53 14.14 -19.58
N PHE A 221 8.59 13.55 -20.77
CA PHE A 221 7.44 13.38 -21.67
C PHE A 221 7.41 11.95 -22.21
N ASP A 222 6.59 11.11 -21.57
CA ASP A 222 6.56 9.67 -21.82
C ASP A 222 5.62 9.31 -22.98
N TYR A 223 6.13 8.49 -23.90
CA TYR A 223 5.39 8.03 -25.08
C TYR A 223 5.46 6.51 -25.31
N ASP A 224 6.22 5.80 -24.48
CA ASP A 224 6.33 4.34 -24.55
C ASP A 224 5.01 3.67 -24.12
N GLN A 225 4.91 2.37 -24.34
CA GLN A 225 3.73 1.56 -24.02
C GLN A 225 3.50 1.29 -22.52
N ILE A 226 4.49 1.56 -21.67
CA ILE A 226 4.44 1.28 -20.23
C ILE A 226 4.02 2.53 -19.46
N TYR A 227 4.73 3.64 -19.62
CA TYR A 227 4.50 4.88 -18.87
C TYR A 227 3.72 5.93 -19.65
N GLY A 228 3.81 5.92 -20.98
CA GLY A 228 3.09 6.87 -21.83
C GLY A 228 1.57 6.76 -21.70
N THR A 229 0.90 7.91 -21.63
CA THR A 229 -0.57 7.99 -21.54
C THR A 229 -1.20 8.39 -22.87
N ALA A 230 -2.50 8.13 -23.04
CA ALA A 230 -3.18 8.14 -24.34
C ALA A 230 -2.91 9.39 -25.20
N LEU A 231 -3.19 10.59 -24.69
CA LEU A 231 -3.08 11.81 -25.48
C LEU A 231 -1.63 12.17 -25.83
N ASN A 232 -0.72 12.06 -24.86
CA ASN A 232 0.71 12.30 -25.07
C ASN A 232 1.28 11.34 -26.11
N ARG A 233 0.92 10.05 -26.01
CA ARG A 233 1.28 9.02 -26.99
C ARG A 233 0.75 9.33 -28.39
N PHE A 234 -0.51 9.75 -28.53
CA PHE A 234 -1.07 10.10 -29.84
C PHE A 234 -0.36 11.28 -30.49
N CYS A 235 0.00 12.32 -29.72
CA CYS A 235 0.77 13.45 -30.24
C CYS A 235 2.15 13.01 -30.77
N VAL A 236 2.84 12.13 -30.03
CA VAL A 236 4.11 11.55 -30.46
C VAL A 236 3.96 10.66 -31.68
N GLN A 237 2.96 9.78 -31.69
CA GLN A 237 2.68 8.89 -32.82
C GLN A 237 2.40 9.69 -34.10
N ALA A 238 1.61 10.76 -34.01
CA ALA A 238 1.39 11.68 -35.12
C ALA A 238 2.71 12.31 -35.61
N ALA A 239 3.55 12.81 -34.69
CA ALA A 239 4.82 13.44 -35.03
C ALA A 239 5.81 12.50 -35.74
N VAL A 240 5.79 11.19 -35.44
CA VAL A 240 6.62 10.19 -36.14
C VAL A 240 5.91 9.48 -37.29
N GLU A 241 4.71 9.92 -37.66
CA GLU A 241 3.86 9.31 -38.69
C GLU A 241 3.56 7.82 -38.43
N ASN A 242 3.52 7.44 -37.15
CA ASN A 242 3.01 6.14 -36.74
C ASN A 242 1.48 6.24 -36.55
N PRO A 243 0.69 5.27 -37.01
CA PRO A 243 -0.75 5.29 -36.76
C PRO A 243 -1.10 5.36 -35.27
N LEU A 244 -2.09 6.17 -34.93
CA LEU A 244 -2.55 6.38 -33.57
C LEU A 244 -3.14 5.08 -33.02
N THR A 245 -2.53 4.56 -31.96
CA THR A 245 -2.82 3.21 -31.44
C THR A 245 -4.06 3.19 -30.56
N VAL A 246 -5.24 3.06 -31.15
CA VAL A 246 -6.50 2.92 -30.41
C VAL A 246 -6.70 1.47 -29.98
N TYR A 247 -6.84 1.21 -28.68
CA TYR A 247 -7.00 -0.15 -28.17
C TYR A 247 -8.48 -0.58 -28.19
N GLY A 248 -8.76 -1.72 -28.82
CA GLY A 248 -10.12 -2.24 -28.94
C GLY A 248 -11.02 -1.30 -29.73
N LYS A 249 -12.27 -1.11 -29.28
CA LYS A 249 -13.23 -0.21 -29.92
C LYS A 249 -12.90 1.28 -29.78
N GLY A 250 -12.12 1.69 -28.78
CA GLY A 250 -11.77 3.09 -28.55
C GLY A 250 -12.80 3.93 -27.79
N HIS A 251 -13.92 3.34 -27.32
CA HIS A 251 -14.94 4.05 -26.54
C HIS A 251 -14.72 3.98 -25.02
N GLN A 252 -13.52 3.63 -24.56
CA GLN A 252 -13.11 3.76 -23.17
C GLN A 252 -13.09 5.25 -22.79
N ILE A 253 -13.92 5.67 -21.84
CA ILE A 253 -14.02 7.07 -21.39
C ILE A 253 -13.28 7.25 -20.07
N ARG A 254 -12.40 8.26 -19.98
CA ARG A 254 -11.69 8.63 -18.74
C ARG A 254 -11.77 10.13 -18.53
N GLY A 255 -11.57 10.56 -17.28
CA GLY A 255 -11.30 11.96 -16.98
C GLY A 255 -9.86 12.33 -17.33
N TYR A 256 -9.67 13.53 -17.84
CA TYR A 256 -8.38 14.10 -18.21
C TYR A 256 -8.16 15.43 -17.50
N ILE A 257 -6.89 15.80 -17.33
CA ILE A 257 -6.49 17.06 -16.71
C ILE A 257 -5.15 17.54 -17.27
N ASN A 258 -4.99 18.84 -17.42
CA ASN A 258 -3.72 19.44 -17.82
C ASN A 258 -2.69 19.34 -16.68
N LEU A 259 -1.41 19.17 -17.02
CA LEU A 259 -0.31 19.21 -16.04
C LEU A 259 -0.30 20.50 -15.21
N ARG A 260 -0.64 21.65 -15.80
CA ARG A 260 -0.74 22.93 -15.07
C ARG A 260 -1.83 22.88 -13.99
N ASP A 261 -2.99 22.35 -14.34
CA ASP A 261 -4.09 22.17 -13.39
C ASP A 261 -3.76 21.12 -12.33
N THR A 262 -2.91 20.14 -12.64
CA THR A 262 -2.44 19.16 -11.66
C THR A 262 -1.74 19.84 -10.49
N ILE A 263 -0.78 20.71 -10.80
CA ILE A 263 -0.01 21.46 -9.80
C ILE A 263 -0.94 22.42 -9.05
N ARG A 264 -1.80 23.14 -9.78
CA ARG A 264 -2.75 24.08 -9.16
C ARG A 264 -3.71 23.38 -8.19
N CYS A 265 -4.21 22.20 -8.52
CA CYS A 265 -5.09 21.43 -7.63
C CYS A 265 -4.36 20.98 -6.35
N ILE A 266 -3.09 20.58 -6.45
CA ILE A 266 -2.27 20.22 -5.29
C ILE A 266 -2.08 21.46 -4.39
N GLU A 267 -1.75 22.61 -4.98
CA GLU A 267 -1.63 23.88 -4.27
C GLU A 267 -2.93 24.27 -3.56
N LEU A 268 -4.08 24.14 -4.24
CA LEU A 268 -5.40 24.39 -3.66
C LEU A 268 -5.68 23.44 -2.49
N ALA A 269 -5.38 22.14 -2.63
CA ALA A 269 -5.58 21.17 -1.57
C ALA A 269 -4.72 21.45 -0.33
N ILE A 270 -3.49 21.94 -0.52
CA ILE A 270 -2.57 22.33 0.55
C ILE A 270 -3.02 23.61 1.24
N SER A 271 -3.39 24.64 0.46
CA SER A 271 -3.79 25.97 0.95
C SER A 271 -5.16 25.98 1.64
N THR A 272 -6.01 24.99 1.36
CA THR A 272 -7.28 24.76 2.06
C THR A 272 -7.27 23.41 2.74
N PRO A 273 -6.51 23.21 3.83
CA PRO A 273 -6.35 21.89 4.44
C PRO A 273 -7.65 21.40 5.10
N PRO A 274 -7.86 20.06 5.18
CA PRO A 274 -8.98 19.48 5.90
C PRO A 274 -8.88 19.71 7.42
N GLY A 275 -10.02 19.62 8.09
CA GLY A 275 -10.13 19.59 9.55
C GLY A 275 -9.47 18.34 10.16
N GLU A 276 -9.32 18.34 11.49
CA GLU A 276 -8.80 17.17 12.22
C GLU A 276 -9.74 15.97 12.06
N GLY A 277 -9.17 14.80 11.76
CA GLY A 277 -9.91 13.57 11.50
C GLY A 277 -10.68 13.54 10.17
N GLU A 278 -10.62 14.61 9.37
CA GLU A 278 -11.32 14.71 8.09
C GLU A 278 -10.52 14.06 6.97
N TYR A 279 -11.21 13.21 6.20
CA TYR A 279 -10.71 12.59 4.97
C TYR A 279 -11.54 13.11 3.79
N ARG A 280 -10.99 14.05 3.03
CA ARG A 280 -11.63 14.59 1.81
C ARG A 280 -11.24 13.76 0.60
N VAL A 281 -12.15 13.63 -0.35
CA VAL A 281 -11.89 12.95 -1.63
C VAL A 281 -12.32 13.88 -2.76
N PHE A 282 -11.38 14.24 -3.64
CA PHE A 282 -11.64 15.05 -4.82
C PHE A 282 -11.34 14.25 -6.07
N ASN A 283 -12.31 14.22 -6.99
CA ASN A 283 -12.05 13.77 -8.36
C ASN A 283 -11.33 14.91 -9.09
N GLN A 284 -10.03 14.73 -9.30
CA GLN A 284 -9.15 15.72 -9.90
C GLN A 284 -9.11 15.50 -11.41
N ILE A 285 -10.17 15.97 -12.07
CA ILE A 285 -10.40 15.91 -13.51
C ILE A 285 -11.03 17.23 -13.96
N THR A 286 -10.78 17.65 -15.20
CA THR A 286 -11.40 18.85 -15.78
C THR A 286 -12.37 18.51 -16.91
N GLU A 287 -12.06 17.46 -17.68
CA GLU A 287 -12.86 17.04 -18.84
C GLU A 287 -12.90 15.51 -18.94
N GLN A 288 -13.83 14.98 -19.75
CA GLN A 288 -13.95 13.56 -20.01
C GLN A 288 -13.88 13.32 -21.53
N PHE A 289 -13.04 12.37 -21.94
CA PHE A 289 -12.87 12.01 -23.34
C PHE A 289 -12.81 10.49 -23.49
N SER A 290 -13.34 10.00 -24.60
CA SER A 290 -13.05 8.68 -25.12
C SER A 290 -11.71 8.65 -25.86
N LEU A 291 -11.11 7.46 -26.00
CA LEU A 291 -9.87 7.32 -26.77
C LEU A 291 -10.05 7.75 -28.23
N ILE A 292 -11.21 7.46 -28.84
CA ILE A 292 -11.47 7.82 -30.24
C ILE A 292 -11.59 9.33 -30.43
N GLU A 293 -12.25 10.04 -29.52
CA GLU A 293 -12.35 11.52 -29.57
C GLU A 293 -10.97 12.17 -29.49
N LEU A 294 -10.09 11.67 -28.62
CA LEU A 294 -8.70 12.16 -28.53
C LEU A 294 -7.92 11.88 -29.81
N ALA A 295 -8.08 10.68 -30.40
CA ALA A 295 -7.39 10.32 -31.62
C ALA A 295 -7.85 11.20 -32.80
N GLU A 296 -9.15 11.42 -32.94
CA GLU A 296 -9.72 12.31 -33.96
C GLU A 296 -9.28 13.77 -33.79
N ALA A 297 -9.20 14.25 -32.54
CA ALA A 297 -8.67 15.57 -32.26
C ALA A 297 -7.20 15.70 -32.69
N VAL A 298 -6.35 14.74 -32.34
CA VAL A 298 -4.94 14.75 -32.75
C VAL A 298 -4.79 14.68 -34.27
N VAL A 299 -5.58 13.84 -34.96
CA VAL A 299 -5.56 13.77 -36.44
C VAL A 299 -5.98 15.08 -37.09
N ARG A 300 -6.94 15.80 -36.49
CA ARG A 300 -7.36 17.10 -36.98
C ARG A 300 -6.25 18.14 -36.83
N GLU A 301 -5.67 18.27 -35.64
CA GLU A 301 -4.64 19.28 -35.38
C GLU A 301 -3.29 18.95 -36.02
N SER A 302 -2.97 17.68 -36.28
CA SER A 302 -1.73 17.28 -36.96
C SER A 302 -1.64 17.84 -38.39
N LYS A 303 -2.78 18.12 -39.03
CA LYS A 303 -2.84 18.69 -40.38
C LYS A 303 -2.20 20.07 -40.45
N HIS A 304 -2.21 20.85 -39.37
CA HIS A 304 -1.54 22.16 -39.32
C HIS A 304 -0.02 22.05 -39.45
N PHE A 305 0.55 20.87 -39.19
CA PHE A 305 1.96 20.56 -39.39
C PHE A 305 2.24 19.81 -40.70
N GLY A 306 1.23 19.63 -41.56
CA GLY A 306 1.35 18.85 -42.79
C GLY A 306 1.48 17.34 -42.56
N LEU A 307 1.10 16.84 -41.38
CA LEU A 307 1.17 15.42 -41.03
C LEU A 307 -0.15 14.70 -41.34
N GLU A 308 -0.07 13.58 -42.05
CA GLU A 308 -1.20 12.70 -42.35
C GLU A 308 -1.35 11.60 -41.28
N ALA A 309 -1.67 12.00 -40.06
CA ALA A 309 -1.92 11.06 -38.97
C ALA A 309 -3.13 10.14 -39.29
N GLN A 310 -2.99 8.84 -39.02
CA GLN A 310 -4.02 7.84 -39.26
C GLN A 310 -4.37 7.11 -37.97
N ILE A 311 -5.63 6.73 -37.78
CA ILE A 311 -6.07 5.94 -36.63
C ILE A 311 -5.96 4.45 -36.96
N LYS A 312 -5.37 3.66 -36.06
CA LYS A 312 -5.33 2.21 -36.17
C LYS A 312 -5.85 1.56 -34.89
N HIS A 313 -6.90 0.75 -35.05
CA HIS A 313 -7.38 -0.10 -33.97
C HIS A 313 -6.46 -1.31 -33.79
N LEU A 314 -6.06 -1.56 -32.55
CA LEU A 314 -5.25 -2.71 -32.13
C LEU A 314 -6.07 -3.63 -31.22
N PRO A 315 -5.77 -4.94 -31.18
CA PRO A 315 -6.30 -5.82 -30.15
C PRO A 315 -6.00 -5.24 -28.77
N ASN A 316 -6.99 -5.15 -27.89
CA ASN A 316 -6.83 -4.52 -26.60
C ASN A 316 -5.97 -5.39 -25.67
N PRO A 317 -4.75 -4.94 -25.28
CA PRO A 317 -3.89 -5.70 -24.40
C PRO A 317 -4.43 -5.74 -22.96
N ARG A 318 -5.37 -4.85 -22.61
CA ARG A 318 -5.97 -4.74 -21.28
C ARG A 318 -7.26 -5.55 -21.19
N VAL A 319 -7.71 -5.77 -19.94
CA VAL A 319 -9.05 -6.29 -19.65
C VAL A 319 -9.86 -5.15 -19.03
N GLU A 320 -10.64 -4.47 -19.86
CA GLU A 320 -11.49 -3.34 -19.47
C GLU A 320 -12.74 -3.27 -20.36
N ALA A 321 -13.77 -2.56 -19.91
CA ALA A 321 -14.93 -2.29 -20.74
C ALA A 321 -14.56 -1.31 -21.86
N GLU A 322 -14.73 -1.72 -23.11
CA GLU A 322 -14.42 -0.88 -24.29
C GLU A 322 -15.55 0.08 -24.65
N GLN A 323 -16.70 -0.05 -23.99
CA GLN A 323 -17.85 0.83 -24.08
C GLN A 323 -18.60 0.73 -22.74
N HIS A 324 -18.81 1.87 -22.09
CA HIS A 324 -19.45 1.92 -20.78
C HIS A 324 -20.06 3.30 -20.52
N TYR A 325 -21.00 3.37 -19.59
CA TYR A 325 -21.43 4.65 -19.03
C TYR A 325 -20.28 5.27 -18.22
N TYR A 326 -20.14 6.59 -18.31
CA TYR A 326 -19.17 7.34 -17.51
C TYR A 326 -19.71 8.75 -17.26
N ASN A 327 -19.81 9.13 -15.99
CA ASN A 327 -20.23 10.47 -15.58
C ASN A 327 -19.65 10.77 -14.18
N ALA A 328 -18.35 11.10 -14.15
CA ALA A 328 -17.65 11.38 -12.91
C ALA A 328 -17.83 12.85 -12.49
N THR A 329 -18.44 13.09 -11.33
CA THR A 329 -18.59 14.44 -10.74
C THR A 329 -17.24 14.99 -10.26
N HIS A 330 -16.95 16.26 -10.53
CA HIS A 330 -15.64 16.87 -10.26
C HIS A 330 -15.72 18.36 -9.88
N ILE A 331 -16.73 18.71 -9.07
CA ILE A 331 -17.03 20.11 -8.72
C ILE A 331 -16.16 20.66 -7.58
N ARG A 332 -15.61 19.80 -6.71
CA ARG A 332 -14.98 20.23 -5.45
C ARG A 332 -13.76 21.15 -5.64
N LEU A 333 -12.93 20.88 -6.64
CA LEU A 333 -11.76 21.71 -6.91
C LEU A 333 -12.15 23.05 -7.55
N ILE A 334 -13.23 23.07 -8.35
CA ILE A 334 -13.81 24.31 -8.90
C ILE A 334 -14.38 25.16 -7.76
N GLU A 335 -15.08 24.55 -6.81
CA GLU A 335 -15.57 25.22 -5.59
C GLU A 335 -14.44 25.83 -4.75
N LEU A 336 -13.23 25.27 -4.83
CA LEU A 336 -12.02 25.79 -4.18
C LEU A 336 -11.28 26.84 -5.01
N GLY A 337 -11.78 27.21 -6.19
CA GLY A 337 -11.19 28.25 -7.04
C GLY A 337 -10.25 27.74 -8.13
N LEU A 338 -10.38 26.47 -8.56
CA LEU A 338 -9.71 25.99 -9.77
C LEU A 338 -10.30 26.68 -11.01
N GLU A 339 -9.46 27.36 -11.76
CA GLU A 339 -9.75 27.84 -13.11
C GLU A 339 -9.06 26.90 -14.12
N PRO A 340 -9.82 25.99 -14.79
CA PRO A 340 -9.21 24.89 -15.53
C PRO A 340 -8.65 25.31 -16.89
N HIS A 341 -7.51 24.72 -17.24
CA HIS A 341 -6.93 24.78 -18.58
C HIS A 341 -7.50 23.66 -19.45
N LEU A 342 -8.66 23.92 -20.07
CA LEU A 342 -9.34 22.95 -20.94
C LEU A 342 -8.54 22.61 -22.19
N LEU A 343 -8.70 21.38 -22.67
CA LEU A 343 -8.07 20.89 -23.88
C LEU A 343 -8.62 21.64 -25.10
N ASN A 344 -7.73 22.18 -25.90
CA ASN A 344 -8.09 22.90 -27.12
C ASN A 344 -7.00 22.70 -28.20
N GLY A 345 -7.24 23.24 -29.40
CA GLY A 345 -6.33 23.08 -30.54
C GLY A 345 -4.91 23.56 -30.26
N SER A 346 -4.72 24.70 -29.57
CA SER A 346 -3.38 25.25 -29.32
C SER A 346 -2.57 24.37 -28.36
N VAL A 347 -3.22 23.72 -27.39
CA VAL A 347 -2.56 22.75 -26.49
C VAL A 347 -2.08 21.53 -27.28
N LEU A 348 -2.92 21.01 -28.19
CA LEU A 348 -2.56 19.88 -29.04
C LEU A 348 -1.44 20.24 -30.01
N GLU A 349 -1.51 21.41 -30.64
CA GLU A 349 -0.46 21.92 -31.53
C GLU A 349 0.88 22.09 -30.79
N SER A 350 0.86 22.61 -29.57
CA SER A 350 2.05 22.71 -28.71
C SER A 350 2.66 21.33 -28.44
N LEU A 351 1.86 20.34 -28.07
CA LEU A 351 2.34 18.97 -27.80
C LEU A 351 2.87 18.26 -29.04
N ILE A 352 2.17 18.38 -30.18
CA ILE A 352 2.62 17.82 -31.47
C ILE A 352 3.91 18.51 -31.90
N GLY A 353 3.97 19.85 -31.80
CA GLY A 353 5.15 20.64 -32.12
C GLY A 353 6.37 20.26 -31.28
N LEU A 354 6.18 20.01 -29.98
CA LEU A 354 7.25 19.50 -29.12
C LEU A 354 7.73 18.11 -29.58
N ALA A 355 6.81 17.21 -29.88
CA ALA A 355 7.17 15.88 -30.39
C ALA A 355 7.92 15.96 -31.73
N ILE A 356 7.53 16.86 -32.63
CA ILE A 356 8.25 17.12 -33.89
C ILE A 356 9.66 17.65 -33.61
N LYS A 357 9.80 18.59 -32.67
CA LYS A 357 11.11 19.15 -32.29
C LYS A 357 12.09 18.08 -31.80
N HIS A 358 11.59 17.07 -31.10
CA HIS A 358 12.39 15.96 -30.56
C HIS A 358 12.27 14.66 -31.38
N ARG A 359 11.80 14.73 -32.62
CA ARG A 359 11.44 13.56 -33.45
C ARG A 359 12.56 12.52 -33.58
N GLU A 360 13.80 12.98 -33.70
CA GLU A 360 14.99 12.11 -33.85
C GLU A 360 15.32 11.31 -32.58
N GLN A 361 14.80 11.71 -31.42
CA GLN A 361 15.01 11.03 -30.13
C GLN A 361 13.92 9.99 -29.83
N ILE A 362 12.93 9.86 -30.72
CA ILE A 362 11.78 8.99 -30.50
C ILE A 362 12.10 7.59 -31.00
N ASP A 363 12.24 6.65 -30.07
CA ASP A 363 12.36 5.24 -30.37
C ASP A 363 10.98 4.64 -30.68
N ARG A 364 10.76 4.36 -31.97
CA ARG A 364 9.51 3.79 -32.48
C ARG A 364 9.26 2.37 -31.96
N SER A 365 10.28 1.64 -31.52
CA SER A 365 10.17 0.29 -30.99
C SER A 365 9.28 0.24 -29.73
N LEU A 366 9.24 1.34 -28.97
CA LEU A 366 8.54 1.45 -27.68
C LEU A 366 7.05 1.79 -27.82
N ILE A 367 6.56 2.04 -29.04
CA ILE A 367 5.18 2.52 -29.27
C ILE A 367 4.15 1.41 -29.12
N ILE A 368 4.43 0.22 -29.66
CA ILE A 368 3.45 -0.87 -29.74
C ILE A 368 3.37 -1.62 -28.40
N PRO A 369 2.16 -1.91 -27.88
CA PRO A 369 2.02 -2.63 -26.62
C PRO A 369 2.47 -4.10 -26.75
N THR A 370 3.27 -4.56 -25.80
CA THR A 370 3.74 -5.95 -25.63
C THR A 370 3.25 -6.59 -24.32
N VAL A 371 2.70 -5.79 -23.39
CA VAL A 371 2.16 -6.31 -22.12
C VAL A 371 0.67 -6.61 -22.24
N ASN A 372 0.30 -7.89 -22.24
CA ASN A 372 -1.09 -8.35 -22.23
C ASN A 372 -1.51 -8.76 -20.81
N TRP A 373 -2.62 -8.21 -20.31
CA TRP A 373 -3.14 -8.46 -18.97
C TRP A 373 -3.71 -9.88 -18.79
N ARG A 374 -4.05 -10.55 -19.89
CA ARG A 374 -4.53 -11.94 -19.86
C ARG A 374 -3.39 -12.93 -19.67
N THR A 375 -2.14 -12.49 -19.82
CA THR A 375 -0.95 -13.29 -19.63
C THR A 375 -0.19 -12.80 -18.41
N THR A 376 0.03 -13.70 -17.45
CA THR A 376 0.74 -13.36 -16.22
C THR A 376 2.22 -13.07 -16.49
N LYS A 377 2.81 -13.64 -17.54
CA LYS A 377 4.17 -13.38 -18.02
C LYS A 377 4.11 -12.67 -19.38
N ASN A 378 4.86 -11.58 -19.51
CA ASN A 378 5.03 -10.84 -20.75
C ASN A 378 6.53 -10.73 -21.05
N GLU A 379 6.91 -10.93 -22.32
CA GLU A 379 8.25 -10.62 -22.77
C GLU A 379 8.30 -9.14 -23.15
N VAL A 380 8.93 -8.33 -22.30
CA VAL A 380 9.24 -6.95 -22.62
C VAL A 380 10.60 -6.98 -23.29
N SER A 381 10.61 -7.09 -24.62
CA SER A 381 11.85 -6.99 -25.39
C SER A 381 12.40 -5.57 -25.20
N GLN A 382 13.44 -5.43 -24.38
CA GLN A 382 14.38 -4.33 -24.57
C GLN A 382 15.02 -4.60 -25.94
N THR A 383 14.73 -3.75 -26.92
CA THR A 383 15.63 -3.68 -28.06
C THR A 383 16.91 -3.08 -27.50
N ASP A 384 18.01 -3.84 -27.61
CA ASP A 384 19.31 -3.49 -27.03
C ASP A 384 19.69 -2.06 -27.39
N TYR A 385 20.12 -1.28 -26.38
CA TYR A 385 20.64 0.09 -26.53
C TYR A 385 21.98 0.14 -27.23
#